data_AF-A0A355A4K6-F1
#
_entry.id   AF-A0A355A4K6-F1
#
_cell.length_a   1.000
_cell.length_b   1.000
_cell.length_c   1.000
_cell.angle_alpha   90.00
_cell.angle_beta   90.00
_cell.angle_gamma   90.00
#
_symmetry.space_group_name_H-M   'P 1'
#
loop_
_entity.id
_entity.type
_entity.pdbx_description
1 polymer ?
#
loop_
_entity_poly.entity_id
_entity_poly.type
_entity_poly.pdbx_seq_one_letter_code
_entity_poly.pdbx_strand_id
1 'polypeptide(L)'
;LPDKAIDLMDEASSKVRLKTTITPPNLKELEDQIIQVQKEKEAAIGNEEFEKAASLRDQEQKLRAQLETDKNQWKNQQGRLESTVTEEEIAEVVASWTGIPVTKLQQGET
;
A
#
# COMPACT_ATOMS: atom_id res chain seq x y z
N LEU A 1 -26.22 -6.86 25.31
CA LEU A 1 -25.52 -5.61 24.96
C LEU A 1 -24.80 -5.83 23.63
N PRO A 2 -25.34 -5.32 22.51
CA PRO A 2 -24.73 -5.40 21.18
C PRO A 2 -23.71 -4.27 20.88
N ASP A 3 -23.64 -3.26 21.75
CA ASP A 3 -22.89 -2.00 21.58
C ASP A 3 -21.36 -2.21 21.42
N LYS A 4 -20.76 -3.03 22.30
CA LYS A 4 -19.30 -3.28 22.30
C LYS A 4 -18.78 -4.10 21.11
N ALA A 5 -19.65 -4.89 20.48
CA ALA A 5 -19.27 -5.68 19.31
C ALA A 5 -19.14 -4.78 18.08
N ILE A 6 -19.98 -3.75 17.99
CA ILE A 6 -19.95 -2.77 16.90
C ILE A 6 -18.70 -1.88 17.01
N ASP A 7 -18.33 -1.45 18.22
CA ASP A 7 -17.10 -0.67 18.45
C ASP A 7 -15.83 -1.42 18.01
N LEU A 8 -15.74 -2.72 18.35
CA LEU A 8 -14.61 -3.56 17.94
C LEU A 8 -14.54 -3.75 16.42
N MET A 9 -15.68 -3.89 15.77
CA MET A 9 -15.75 -4.00 14.31
C MET A 9 -15.37 -2.68 13.62
N ASP A 10 -15.78 -1.53 14.16
CA ASP A 10 -15.47 -0.22 13.58
C ASP A 10 -13.97 0.12 13.73
N GLU A 11 -13.38 -0.21 14.87
CA GLU A 11 -11.95 -0.01 15.11
C GLU A 11 -11.09 -0.97 14.29
N ALA A 12 -11.50 -2.23 14.15
CA ALA A 12 -10.85 -3.18 13.25
C ALA A 12 -10.95 -2.71 11.79
N SER A 13 -12.13 -2.26 11.35
CA SER A 13 -12.36 -1.75 9.99
C SER A 13 -11.53 -0.50 9.68
N SER A 14 -11.42 0.42 10.65
CA SER A 14 -10.60 1.62 10.50
C SER A 14 -9.10 1.33 10.52
N LYS A 15 -8.64 0.38 11.35
CA LYS A 15 -7.24 -0.06 11.40
C LYS A 15 -6.81 -0.80 10.14
N VAL A 16 -7.67 -1.66 9.59
CA VAL A 16 -7.44 -2.35 8.31
C VAL A 16 -7.38 -1.31 7.18
N ARG A 17 -8.30 -0.35 7.12
CA ARG A 17 -8.28 0.73 6.12
C ARG A 17 -6.99 1.57 6.20
N LEU A 18 -6.52 1.88 7.41
CA LEU A 18 -5.27 2.60 7.64
C LEU A 18 -4.03 1.79 7.20
N LYS A 19 -3.95 0.50 7.54
CA LYS A 19 -2.86 -0.40 7.08
C LYS A 19 -2.85 -0.56 5.56
N THR A 20 -4.02 -0.51 4.93
CA THR A 20 -4.18 -0.66 3.48
C THR A 20 -3.80 0.62 2.72
N THR A 21 -3.86 1.80 3.34
CA THR A 21 -3.59 3.10 2.67
C THR A 21 -2.08 3.40 2.51
N ILE A 22 -1.20 2.57 3.06
CA ILE A 22 0.24 2.80 2.98
C ILE A 22 0.71 2.50 1.55
N THR A 23 1.03 3.56 0.79
CA THR A 23 1.60 3.44 -0.56
C THR A 23 2.85 2.54 -0.49
N PRO A 24 2.93 1.47 -1.30
CA PRO A 24 4.08 0.58 -1.33
C PRO A 24 5.38 1.37 -1.54
N PRO A 25 6.48 1.04 -0.85
CA PRO A 25 7.76 1.71 -1.03
C PRO A 25 8.23 1.69 -2.49
N ASN A 26 7.93 0.61 -3.21
CA ASN A 26 8.23 0.46 -4.64
C ASN A 26 7.55 1.54 -5.52
N LEU A 27 6.28 1.89 -5.26
CA LEU A 27 5.61 2.96 -6.02
C LEU A 27 6.26 4.32 -5.79
N LYS A 28 6.70 4.58 -4.56
CA LYS A 28 7.38 5.82 -4.22
C LYS A 28 8.74 5.92 -4.92
N GLU A 29 9.50 4.82 -4.98
CA GLU A 29 10.76 4.75 -5.73
C GLU A 29 10.57 4.99 -7.24
N LEU A 30 9.47 4.49 -7.82
CA LEU A 30 9.12 4.77 -9.22
C LEU A 30 8.77 6.24 -9.45
N GLU A 31 8.02 6.87 -8.53
CA GLU A 31 7.73 8.30 -8.59
C GLU A 31 9.01 9.15 -8.52
N ASP A 32 9.92 8.82 -7.60
CA ASP A 32 11.21 9.51 -7.46
C ASP A 32 12.09 9.36 -8.72
N GLN A 33 12.10 8.17 -9.35
CA GLN A 33 12.80 7.95 -10.62
C GLN A 33 12.21 8.77 -11.77
N ILE A 34 10.88 8.89 -11.86
CA ILE A 34 10.23 9.73 -12.88
C ILE A 34 10.64 11.19 -12.71
N ILE A 35 10.66 11.69 -11.46
CA ILE A 35 11.09 13.07 -11.17
C ILE A 35 12.54 13.29 -11.60
N GLN A 36 13.42 12.32 -11.33
CA GLN A 36 14.83 12.41 -11.72
C GLN A 36 14.99 12.46 -13.25
N VAL A 37 14.34 11.55 -13.97
CA VAL A 37 14.36 11.52 -15.45
C VAL A 37 13.78 12.80 -16.04
N GLN A 38 12.75 13.38 -15.42
CA GLN A 38 12.16 14.63 -15.88
C GLN A 38 13.15 15.80 -15.77
N LYS A 39 13.89 15.90 -14.65
CA LYS A 39 14.94 16.91 -14.48
C LYS A 39 16.08 16.73 -15.49
N GLU A 40 16.51 15.49 -15.71
CA GLU A 40 17.55 15.19 -16.69
C GLU A 40 17.10 15.53 -18.12
N LYS A 41 15.83 15.29 -18.44
CA LYS A 41 15.24 15.65 -19.74
C LYS A 41 15.22 17.16 -19.93
N GLU A 42 14.78 17.92 -18.93
CA GLU A 42 14.80 19.39 -18.98
C GLU A 42 16.23 19.94 -19.14
N ALA A 43 17.19 19.36 -18.43
CA ALA A 43 18.60 19.70 -18.59
C ALA A 43 19.12 19.35 -19.99
N ALA A 44 18.75 18.20 -20.55
CA ALA A 44 19.13 17.82 -21.91
C ALA A 44 18.54 18.76 -22.97
N ILE A 45 17.27 19.19 -22.81
CA ILE A 45 16.64 20.20 -23.67
C ILE A 45 17.39 21.54 -23.56
N GLY A 46 17.73 21.96 -22.34
CA GLY A 46 18.47 23.20 -22.11
C GLY A 46 19.88 23.22 -22.70
N ASN A 47 20.51 22.04 -22.85
CA ASN A 47 21.82 21.86 -23.50
C ASN A 47 21.71 21.53 -24.99
N GLU A 48 20.52 21.61 -25.59
CA GLU A 48 20.25 21.26 -26.99
C GLU A 48 20.60 19.79 -27.36
N GLU A 49 20.69 18.91 -26.35
CA GLU A 49 20.92 17.46 -26.49
C GLU A 49 19.61 16.73 -26.85
N PHE A 50 19.03 17.03 -28.02
CA PHE A 50 17.70 16.56 -28.40
C PHE A 50 17.56 15.04 -28.50
N GLU A 51 18.62 14.33 -28.92
CA GLU A 51 18.63 12.86 -28.99
C GLU A 51 18.53 12.24 -27.59
N LYS A 52 19.26 12.80 -26.63
CA LYS A 52 19.20 12.37 -25.23
C LYS A 52 17.86 12.72 -24.60
N ALA A 53 17.32 13.91 -24.89
CA ALA A 53 15.99 14.30 -24.43
C ALA A 53 14.89 13.36 -24.97
N ALA A 54 15.02 12.89 -26.21
CA ALA A 54 14.11 11.88 -26.79
C ALA A 54 14.22 10.54 -26.06
N SER A 55 15.45 10.06 -25.80
CA SER A 55 15.66 8.83 -25.03
C SER A 55 15.10 8.91 -23.61
N LEU A 56 15.32 10.04 -22.92
CA LEU A 56 14.80 10.29 -21.58
C LEU A 56 13.27 10.40 -21.56
N ARG A 57 12.66 10.95 -22.62
CA ARG A 57 11.20 10.96 -22.78
C ARG A 57 10.65 9.54 -22.88
N ASP A 58 11.26 8.68 -23.69
CA ASP A 58 10.82 7.29 -23.82
C ASP A 58 10.97 6.53 -22.50
N GLN A 59 12.07 6.79 -21.77
CA GLN A 59 12.28 6.23 -20.43
C GLN A 59 11.23 6.72 -19.43
N GLU A 60 10.90 8.01 -19.44
CA GLU A 60 9.83 8.58 -18.61
C GLU A 60 8.48 7.89 -18.89
N GLN A 61 8.14 7.69 -20.17
CA GLN A 61 6.89 7.02 -20.54
C GLN A 61 6.85 5.57 -20.05
N LYS A 62 7.95 4.83 -20.16
CA LYS A 62 8.05 3.46 -19.62
C LYS A 62 7.86 3.42 -18.11
N LEU A 63 8.52 4.32 -17.38
CA LEU A 63 8.41 4.40 -15.92
C LEU A 63 6.99 4.78 -15.48
N ARG A 64 6.33 5.72 -16.19
CA ARG A 64 4.92 6.08 -15.94
C ARG A 64 3.97 4.91 -16.19
N ALA A 65 4.17 4.15 -17.27
CA ALA A 65 3.37 2.97 -17.56
C ALA A 65 3.56 1.88 -16.50
N GLN A 66 4.79 1.69 -16.01
CA GLN A 66 5.09 0.78 -14.91
C GLN A 66 4.40 1.23 -13.62
N LEU A 67 4.52 2.51 -13.27
CA LEU A 67 3.85 3.09 -12.10
C LEU A 67 2.33 2.88 -12.16
N GLU A 68 1.70 3.13 -13.31
CA GLU A 68 0.27 2.93 -13.48
C GLU A 68 -0.13 1.46 -13.34
N THR A 69 0.67 0.55 -13.91
CA THR A 69 0.46 -0.90 -13.80
C THR A 69 0.55 -1.35 -12.34
N ASP A 70 1.60 -0.96 -11.64
CA ASP A 70 1.84 -1.36 -10.25
C ASP A 70 0.82 -0.72 -9.30
N LYS A 71 0.40 0.52 -9.58
CA LYS A 71 -0.67 1.20 -8.84
C LYS A 71 -2.02 0.51 -9.06
N ASN A 72 -2.32 0.07 -10.28
CA ASN A 72 -3.54 -0.69 -10.58
C ASN A 72 -3.49 -2.09 -9.97
N GLN A 73 -2.34 -2.76 -9.99
CA GLN A 73 -2.17 -4.04 -9.30
C GLN A 73 -2.36 -3.89 -7.80
N TRP A 74 -1.77 -2.86 -7.19
CA TRP A 74 -1.96 -2.56 -5.77
C TRP A 74 -3.42 -2.26 -5.46
N LYS A 75 -4.10 -1.40 -6.23
CA LYS A 75 -5.53 -1.14 -6.07
C LYS A 75 -6.39 -2.41 -6.25
N ASN A 76 -6.04 -3.28 -7.19
CA ASN A 76 -6.75 -4.55 -7.38
C ASN A 76 -6.48 -5.53 -6.24
N GLN A 77 -5.27 -5.53 -5.66
CA GLN A 77 -4.98 -6.28 -4.44
C GLN A 77 -5.76 -5.71 -3.25
N GLN A 78 -5.86 -4.38 -3.11
CA GLN A 78 -6.70 -3.73 -2.10
C GLN A 78 -8.19 -4.02 -2.30
N GLY A 79 -8.68 -4.02 -3.54
CA GLY A 79 -10.08 -4.36 -3.88
C GLY A 79 -10.39 -5.84 -3.72
N ARG A 80 -9.41 -6.74 -3.90
CA ARG A 80 -9.52 -8.15 -3.51
C ARG A 80 -9.42 -8.36 -1.99
N LEU A 81 -8.74 -7.45 -1.30
CA LEU A 81 -8.71 -7.29 0.15
C LEU A 81 -9.94 -6.50 0.67
N GLU A 82 -11.04 -6.42 -0.10
CA GLU A 82 -12.35 -6.15 0.51
C GLU A 82 -12.70 -7.29 1.49
N SER A 83 -12.25 -7.09 2.71
CA SER A 83 -12.95 -7.38 3.96
C SER A 83 -13.40 -8.83 4.16
N THR A 84 -12.45 -9.78 4.21
CA THR A 84 -12.65 -10.94 5.08
C THR A 84 -11.82 -10.72 6.33
N VAL A 85 -12.45 -10.16 7.37
CA VAL A 85 -11.85 -10.12 8.70
C VAL A 85 -11.70 -11.57 9.16
N THR A 86 -10.47 -12.07 9.20
CA THR A 86 -10.21 -13.42 9.69
C THR A 86 -10.21 -13.44 11.22
N GLU A 87 -10.45 -14.62 11.79
CA GLU A 87 -10.47 -14.81 13.25
C GLU A 87 -9.13 -14.38 13.89
N GLU A 88 -8.01 -14.55 13.17
CA GLU A 88 -6.70 -14.07 13.59
C GLU A 88 -6.60 -12.54 13.73
N GLU A 89 -7.24 -11.77 12.84
CA GLU A 89 -7.21 -10.30 12.91
C GLU A 89 -8.03 -9.76 14.09
N ILE A 90 -9.18 -10.39 14.39
CA ILE A 90 -9.99 -10.08 15.59
C ILE A 90 -9.20 -10.40 16.85
N ALA A 91 -8.52 -11.55 16.86
CA ALA A 91 -7.70 -11.99 17.98
C ALA A 91 -6.51 -11.06 18.26
N GLU A 92 -5.86 -10.52 17.23
CA GLU A 92 -4.77 -9.54 17.38
C GLU A 92 -5.27 -8.23 18.02
N VAL A 93 -6.47 -7.77 17.64
CA VAL A 93 -7.10 -6.56 18.22
C VAL A 93 -7.46 -6.79 19.69
N VAL A 94 -8.06 -7.94 20.02
CA VAL A 94 -8.42 -8.29 21.41
C VAL A 94 -7.16 -8.42 22.28
N ALA A 95 -6.09 -9.02 21.77
CA ALA A 95 -4.81 -9.11 22.48
C ALA A 95 -4.18 -7.74 22.71
N SER A 96 -4.29 -6.82 21.75
CA SER A 96 -3.77 -5.45 21.87
C SER A 96 -4.53 -4.61 22.89
N TRP A 97 -5.82 -4.85 23.08
CA TRP A 97 -6.65 -4.15 24.08
C TRP A 97 -6.57 -4.76 25.47
N THR A 98 -6.44 -6.08 25.56
CA THR A 98 -6.44 -6.81 26.85
C THR A 98 -5.04 -7.14 27.38
N GLY A 99 -4.01 -7.05 26.54
CA GLY A 99 -2.64 -7.46 26.86
C GLY A 99 -2.45 -8.97 26.95
N ILE A 100 -3.46 -9.78 26.61
CA ILE A 100 -3.44 -11.24 26.72
C ILE A 100 -3.10 -11.84 25.35
N PRO A 101 -1.95 -12.50 25.18
CA PRO A 101 -1.56 -13.10 23.91
C PRO A 101 -2.43 -14.31 23.55
N VAL A 102 -2.91 -14.34 22.30
CA VAL A 102 -3.87 -15.32 21.76
C VAL A 102 -3.38 -16.77 21.80
N THR A 103 -2.07 -16.99 21.91
CA THR A 103 -1.45 -18.32 21.96
C THR A 103 -1.88 -19.16 23.17
N LYS A 104 -2.57 -18.58 24.16
CA LYS A 104 -3.05 -19.31 25.35
C LYS A 104 -4.48 -19.86 25.27
N LEU A 105 -5.26 -19.57 24.23
CA LEU A 105 -6.67 -20.00 24.16
C LEU A 105 -6.88 -21.39 23.53
N GLN A 106 -5.84 -22.03 22.98
CA GLN A 106 -5.96 -23.35 22.34
C GLN A 106 -5.85 -24.53 23.34
N GLN A 107 -5.68 -24.25 24.64
CA GLN A 107 -5.69 -25.26 25.71
C GLN A 107 -6.83 -24.98 26.67
N GLY A 108 -8.04 -25.42 26.34
CA GLY A 108 -9.19 -25.18 27.22
C GLY A 108 -10.52 -25.78 26.81
N GLU A 109 -10.57 -26.83 25.99
CA GLU A 109 -11.78 -27.65 25.83
C GLU A 109 -11.42 -29.15 25.77
N THR A 110 -11.40 -29.78 26.95
CA THR A 110 -11.80 -31.18 27.18
C THR A 110 -12.59 -31.24 28.47
#